data_AF-A0A7X0HM80-F1
#
_entry.id   AF-A0A7X0HM80-F1
#
_cell.length_a   1.000
_cell.length_b   1.000
_cell.length_c   1.000
_cell.angle_alpha   90.00
_cell.angle_beta   90.00
_cell.angle_gamma   90.00
#
_symmetry.space_group_name_H-M   'P 1'
#
loop_
_entity.id
_entity.type
_entity.pdbx_description
1 polymer ?
#
loop_
_entity_poly.entity_id
_entity_poly.type
_entity_poly.pdbx_seq_one_letter_code
_entity_poly.pdbx_strand_id
1 'polypeptide(L)' 'MSVLSAADVAAHESASHVRVLARIPAGHPRGSWPAEQLAAENAADVVMDLKTDDYLVVTRAVAVAR' A
#
# COMPACT_ATOMS: atom_id res chain seq x y z
N MET A 1 25.31 16.09 4.06
CA MET A 1 24.01 15.37 3.99
C MET A 1 22.96 16.37 3.58
N SER A 2 22.50 16.33 2.33
CA SER A 2 21.42 17.22 1.88
C SER A 2 20.10 16.60 2.29
N VAL A 3 19.32 17.31 3.11
CA VAL A 3 17.92 16.98 3.36
C VAL A 3 17.09 17.51 2.17
N LEU A 4 16.06 16.77 1.77
CA LEU A 4 15.14 17.17 0.72
C LEU A 4 14.51 18.54 1.05
N SER A 5 14.31 19.38 0.04
CA SER A 5 13.59 20.65 0.21
C SER A 5 12.15 20.39 0.63
N ALA A 6 11.51 21.33 1.34
CA ALA A 6 10.08 21.24 1.63
C ALA A 6 9.23 21.08 0.35
N ALA A 7 9.69 21.63 -0.78
CA ALA A 7 9.04 21.45 -2.08
C ALA A 7 9.14 20.00 -2.59
N ASP A 8 10.26 19.32 -2.37
CA ASP A 8 10.45 17.92 -2.78
C ASP A 8 9.58 16.98 -1.93
N VAL A 9 9.44 17.28 -0.63
CA VAL A 9 8.56 16.53 0.28
C VAL A 9 7.09 16.72 -0.14
N ALA A 10 6.65 17.96 -0.36
CA ALA A 10 5.29 18.24 -0.79
C ALA A 10 4.96 17.62 -2.17
N ALA A 11 5.92 17.62 -3.09
CA ALA A 11 5.78 16.96 -4.39
C ALA A 11 5.68 15.44 -4.23
N HIS A 12 6.48 14.82 -3.36
CA HIS A 12 6.41 13.39 -3.07
C HIS A 12 5.06 13.02 -2.46
N GLU A 13 4.59 13.75 -1.44
CA GLU A 13 3.30 13.52 -0.79
C GLU A 13 2.12 13.68 -1.76
N SER A 14 2.18 14.66 -2.66
CA SER A 14 1.13 14.89 -3.66
C SER A 14 1.16 13.85 -4.79
N ALA A 15 2.33 13.29 -5.10
CA ALA A 15 2.50 12.31 -6.17
C ALA A 15 2.28 10.87 -5.70
N SER A 16 2.53 10.54 -4.44
CA SER A 16 2.37 9.19 -3.92
C SER A 16 1.02 9.02 -3.23
N HIS A 17 0.11 8.26 -3.84
CA HIS A 17 -1.09 7.82 -3.16
C HIS A 17 -1.09 6.30 -3.03
N VAL A 18 -1.57 5.83 -1.87
CA VAL A 18 -1.79 4.43 -1.58
C VAL A 18 -3.29 4.16 -1.67
N ARG A 19 -3.68 3.18 -2.47
CA ARG A 19 -5.07 2.74 -2.59
C ARG A 19 -5.21 1.33 -2.02
N VAL A 20 -6.18 1.13 -1.13
CA VAL A 20 -6.57 -0.20 -0.66
C VAL A 20 -7.45 -0.87 -1.72
N LEU A 21 -7.03 -2.03 -2.23
CA LEU A 21 -7.80 -2.88 -3.14
C LEU A 21 -8.74 -3.82 -2.40
N ALA A 22 -8.26 -4.41 -1.30
CA ALA A 22 -9.02 -5.36 -0.51
C ALA A 22 -8.58 -5.36 0.96
N ARG A 23 -9.51 -5.78 1.83
CA ARG A 23 -9.28 -6.10 3.23
C ARG A 23 -9.60 -7.57 3.45
N ILE A 24 -8.67 -8.31 4.01
CA ILE A 24 -8.81 -9.75 4.29
C ILE A 24 -8.49 -9.96 5.78
N PRO A 25 -9.42 -10.45 6.61
CA PRO A 25 -9.17 -10.63 8.03
C PRO A 25 -7.96 -11.55 8.29
N ALA A 26 -7.13 -11.22 9.28
CA ALA A 26 -5.97 -12.05 9.62
C ALA A 26 -6.38 -13.45 10.11
N GLY A 27 -7.56 -13.57 10.72
CA GLY A 27 -8.19 -14.83 11.10
C GLY A 27 -8.73 -15.68 9.94
N HIS A 28 -8.45 -15.33 8.68
CA HIS A 28 -8.87 -16.14 7.53
C HIS A 28 -8.27 -17.57 7.63
N PRO A 29 -9.01 -18.65 7.26
CA PRO A 29 -8.53 -20.04 7.39
C PRO A 29 -7.20 -20.37 6.69
N ARG A 30 -6.77 -19.49 5.79
CA ARG A 30 -5.51 -19.60 5.02
C ARG A 30 -4.46 -18.54 5.42
N GLY A 31 -4.64 -17.86 6.55
CA GLY A 31 -3.78 -16.75 6.96
C GLY A 31 -3.70 -15.64 5.91
N SER A 32 -2.51 -15.11 5.67
CA SER A 32 -2.21 -14.05 4.70
C SER A 32 -2.32 -14.47 3.23
N TRP A 33 -2.32 -15.77 2.93
CA TRP A 33 -2.20 -16.28 1.56
C TRP A 33 -3.19 -15.70 0.55
N PRO A 34 -4.49 -15.49 0.85
CA PRO A 34 -5.41 -14.85 -0.10
C PRO A 34 -5.03 -13.39 -0.41
N ALA A 35 -4.46 -12.67 0.55
CA ALA A 35 -3.96 -11.31 0.35
C ALA A 35 -2.70 -11.32 -0.53
N GLU A 36 -1.79 -12.26 -0.28
CA GLU A 36 -0.57 -12.45 -1.08
C GLU A 36 -0.87 -12.80 -2.53
N GLN A 37 -1.86 -13.67 -2.78
CA GLN A 37 -2.29 -14.00 -4.15
C GLN A 37 -2.84 -12.78 -4.88
N LEU A 38 -3.77 -12.06 -4.26
CA LEU A 38 -4.36 -10.87 -4.86
C LEU A 38 -3.29 -9.80 -5.10
N ALA A 39 -2.35 -9.65 -4.16
CA ALA A 39 -1.24 -8.72 -4.31
C ALA A 39 -0.36 -9.07 -5.52
N ALA A 40 -0.01 -10.35 -5.68
CA ALA A 40 0.76 -10.83 -6.83
C ALA A 40 0.04 -10.60 -8.17
N GLU A 41 -1.28 -10.81 -8.23
CA GLU A 41 -2.10 -10.58 -9.42
C GLU A 41 -2.20 -9.10 -9.81
N ASN A 42 -2.05 -8.18 -8.85
CA ASN A 42 -2.28 -6.74 -9.04
C ASN A 42 -1.01 -5.89 -8.98
N ALA A 43 0.18 -6.51 -8.87
CA ALA A 43 1.44 -5.82 -8.59
C ALA A 43 1.31 -4.85 -7.39
N ALA A 44 0.71 -5.36 -6.31
CA ALA A 44 0.41 -4.63 -5.08
C ALA A 44 1.23 -5.17 -3.90
N ASP A 45 1.22 -4.43 -2.79
CA ASP A 45 1.83 -4.82 -1.53
C ASP A 45 0.77 -5.37 -0.57
N VAL A 46 1.16 -6.28 0.34
CA VAL A 46 0.34 -6.65 1.50
C VAL A 46 0.88 -5.96 2.74
N VAL A 47 0.01 -5.26 3.48
CA VAL A 47 0.33 -4.58 4.74
C VAL A 47 -0.64 -5.02 5.82
N MET A 48 -0.18 -5.15 7.06
CA MET A 48 -1.03 -5.50 8.20
C MET A 48 -1.60 -4.24 8.86
N ASP A 49 -2.93 -4.13 8.91
CA ASP A 49 -3.65 -3.15 9.72
C ASP A 49 -3.79 -3.70 11.15
N LEU A 50 -2.86 -3.33 12.02
CA LEU A 50 -2.84 -3.79 13.41
C LEU A 50 -4.07 -3.36 14.21
N LYS A 51 -4.80 -2.32 13.79
CA LYS A 51 -5.97 -1.82 14.53
C LYS A 51 -7.19 -2.69 14.28
N THR A 52 -7.37 -3.13 13.04
CA THR A 52 -8.53 -3.95 12.65
C THR A 52 -8.21 -5.43 12.51
N ASP A 53 -6.93 -5.80 12.64
CA ASP A 53 -6.42 -7.15 12.44
C ASP A 53 -6.73 -7.67 11.02
N ASP A 54 -6.52 -6.81 10.02
CA ASP A 54 -6.71 -7.11 8.60
C ASP A 54 -5.37 -7.12 7.85
N TYR A 55 -5.24 -8.02 6.87
CA TYR A 55 -4.31 -7.85 5.76
C TYR A 55 -4.95 -6.91 4.72
N LEU A 56 -4.28 -5.79 4.45
CA LEU A 56 -4.63 -4.84 3.41
C LEU A 56 -3.81 -5.14 2.16
N VAL A 57 -4.49 -5.29 1.03
CA VAL A 57 -3.82 -5.30 -0.28
C VAL A 57 -3.82 -3.88 -0.82
N VAL A 58 -2.65 -3.29 -1.02
CA VAL A 58 -2.49 -1.88 -1.36
C VAL A 58 -1.68 -1.66 -2.63
N THR A 59 -2.16 -0.81 -3.53
CA THR A 59 -1.36 -0.34 -4.66
C THR A 59 -0.76 1.00 -4.32
N ARG A 60 0.45 1.24 -4.83
CA ARG A 60 1.02 2.58 -4.90
C ARG A 60 0.83 3.11 -6.30
N ALA A 61 0.23 4.28 -6.40
CA ALA A 61 0.21 5.01 -7.65
C ALA A 61 1.08 6.24 -7.48
N VAL A 62 2.07 6.34 -8.36
CA VAL A 62 2.91 7.52 -8.52
C VAL A 62 2.26 8.34 -9.64
N ALA A 63 1.75 9.52 -9.31
CA ALA A 63 1.31 10.47 -10.31
C ALA A 63 2.54 10.87 -11.13
N VAL A 64 2.62 10.39 -12.38
CA VAL A 64 3.63 10.89 -13.32
C VAL A 64 3.15 12.25 -13.78
N ALA A 65 3.83 13.31 -13.33
CA ALA A 65 3.65 14.64 -13.88
C ALA A 65 3.92 14.58 -15.40
N ARG A 66 2.90 14.87 -16.20
CA ARG A 66 3.03 15.05 -17.65
C ARG A 66 3.44 16.48 -17.97
#